data_AF-A0A9W4RTU6-F1
#
_entry.id   AF-A0A9W4RTU6-F1
#
_cell.length_a   1.000
_cell.length_b   1.000
_cell.length_c   1.000
_cell.angle_alpha   90.00
_cell.angle_beta   90.00
_cell.angle_gamma   90.00
#
_symmetry.space_group_name_H-M   'P 1'
#
loop_
_entity.id
_entity.type
_entity.pdbx_description
1 polymer ?
#
loop_
_entity_poly.entity_id
_entity_poly.type
_entity_poly.pdbx_seq_one_letter_code
_entity_poly.pdbx_strand_id
1 'polypeptide(L)'
;MKSPIPDYLKRVLENARPNDDGETADYIDVLAKADTSKMAVALAMVDGNLYSAGDDRVEFSIQSISKAFVYALAIEDAGLSRVLEKIGVEPSGDAFNRLSLERGSNRPMNPMINAGAITAHTLVVSPDATVEQRTERILKTLSRLAGRELHVDEEVYQAELKDADRNMSIGYMLKATGIITCDPRDAVKGYIRQCSINVNVRDLALMAATLCNSGVNPITGDHIIPQTSVRQVLSIMTTCGMYDAAGDWVSRVGIPAKSGVAGGILGALPGQVGLAAFSPKLDGRGNSVRGVMICEQLSRDMGLHMMDASQVAGATVRTSVATIVGGKRDPHHPNCQRKVVIFSLRGAVRFAGSERLTRTLARELSEPDPDDPGSGMHANACAVVFSFRDTYSLNAIAQRIIRENIRRLILDGRNVVVVDPSGVLQMTIDPESKEEQPHVSKSETEAREFIGGLGCQAVFKDDSW
;
A
#
# COMPACT_ATOMS: atom_id res chain seq x y z
N MET A 1 1.85 29.29 -8.03
CA MET A 1 2.73 28.43 -8.84
C MET A 1 1.96 27.16 -9.18
N LYS A 2 2.05 26.62 -10.40
CA LYS A 2 1.48 25.30 -10.75
C LYS A 2 2.48 24.20 -10.36
N SER A 3 1.99 23.01 -10.01
CA SER A 3 2.88 21.85 -9.78
C SER A 3 3.68 21.53 -11.04
N PRO A 4 4.99 21.23 -10.95
CA PRO A 4 5.81 20.85 -12.10
C PRO A 4 5.57 19.40 -12.56
N ILE A 5 4.90 18.56 -11.75
CA ILE A 5 4.72 17.13 -12.03
C ILE A 5 4.01 16.87 -13.37
N PRO A 6 2.89 17.54 -13.73
CA PRO A 6 2.26 17.32 -15.02
C PRO A 6 3.14 17.69 -16.22
N ASP A 7 4.00 18.71 -16.10
CA ASP A 7 4.91 19.10 -17.18
C ASP A 7 6.05 18.08 -17.33
N TYR A 8 6.53 17.53 -16.22
CA TYR A 8 7.45 16.39 -16.25
C TYR A 8 6.81 15.15 -16.89
N LEU A 9 5.56 14.81 -16.55
CA LEU A 9 4.84 13.69 -17.18
C LEU A 9 4.69 13.87 -18.70
N LYS A 10 4.43 15.09 -19.18
CA LYS A 10 4.42 15.37 -20.63
C LYS A 10 5.79 15.08 -21.27
N ARG A 11 6.88 15.47 -20.62
CA ARG A 11 8.24 15.19 -21.10
C ARG A 11 8.54 13.69 -21.15
N VAL A 12 8.08 12.93 -20.16
CA VAL A 12 8.18 11.46 -20.16
C VAL A 12 7.45 10.87 -21.37
N LEU A 13 6.24 11.37 -21.68
CA LEU A 13 5.50 10.96 -22.87
C LEU A 13 6.23 11.37 -24.16
N GLU A 14 6.79 12.57 -24.25
CA GLU A 14 7.56 13.03 -25.41
C GLU A 14 8.79 12.14 -25.68
N ASN A 15 9.47 11.70 -24.63
CA ASN A 15 10.62 10.80 -24.74
C ASN A 15 10.24 9.40 -25.23
N ALA A 16 9.07 8.88 -24.82
CA ALA A 16 8.60 7.55 -25.22
C ALA A 16 7.95 7.53 -26.60
N ARG A 17 7.43 8.67 -27.08
CA ARG A 17 6.65 8.79 -28.34
C ARG A 17 7.39 8.27 -29.59
N PRO A 18 8.70 8.49 -29.78
CA PRO A 18 9.40 8.05 -30.99
C PRO A 18 9.58 6.52 -31.09
N ASN A 19 9.49 5.78 -30.00
CA ASN A 19 9.58 4.32 -30.05
C ASN A 19 8.29 3.76 -30.65
N ASP A 20 8.37 3.17 -31.84
CA ASP A 20 7.24 2.51 -32.51
C ASP A 20 7.43 0.99 -32.63
N ASP A 21 8.18 0.38 -31.72
CA ASP A 21 8.34 -1.07 -31.66
C ASP A 21 7.06 -1.77 -31.17
N GLY A 22 7.01 -3.09 -31.35
CA GLY A 22 5.93 -3.94 -30.88
C GLY A 22 4.71 -3.96 -31.80
N GLU A 23 3.66 -4.67 -31.39
CA GLU A 23 2.41 -4.82 -32.14
C GLU A 23 1.22 -4.86 -31.18
N THR A 24 0.01 -4.54 -31.65
CA THR A 24 -1.22 -4.69 -30.86
C THR A 24 -1.55 -6.18 -30.65
N ALA A 25 -2.35 -6.48 -29.63
CA ALA A 25 -2.90 -7.84 -29.45
C ALA A 25 -3.84 -8.20 -30.61
N ASP A 26 -3.37 -9.08 -31.50
CA ASP A 26 -4.03 -9.45 -32.75
C ASP A 26 -5.12 -10.52 -32.59
N TYR A 27 -5.07 -11.30 -31.50
CA TYR A 27 -6.02 -12.38 -31.21
C TYR A 27 -7.39 -11.90 -30.70
N ILE A 28 -7.56 -10.59 -30.45
CA ILE A 28 -8.87 -9.97 -30.15
C ILE A 28 -9.09 -8.87 -31.19
N ASP A 29 -10.06 -9.08 -32.09
CA ASP A 29 -10.34 -8.18 -33.23
C ASP A 29 -10.46 -6.70 -32.85
N VAL A 30 -11.03 -6.41 -31.68
CA VAL A 30 -11.20 -5.03 -31.16
C VAL A 30 -9.86 -4.42 -30.78
N LEU A 31 -8.98 -5.17 -30.13
CA LEU A 31 -7.66 -4.70 -29.69
C LEU A 31 -6.68 -4.60 -30.86
N ALA A 32 -6.80 -5.47 -31.86
CA ALA A 32 -6.02 -5.45 -33.09
C ALA A 32 -6.21 -4.14 -33.89
N LYS A 33 -7.33 -3.45 -33.69
CA LYS A 33 -7.69 -2.19 -34.36
C LYS A 33 -7.51 -0.96 -33.45
N ALA A 34 -6.89 -1.12 -32.29
CA ALA A 34 -6.68 -0.01 -31.36
C ALA A 34 -5.82 1.10 -31.99
N ASP A 35 -6.14 2.35 -31.67
CA ASP A 35 -5.37 3.52 -32.11
C ASP A 35 -4.00 3.56 -31.41
N THR A 36 -2.96 3.13 -32.14
CA THR A 36 -1.58 3.04 -31.64
C THR A 36 -0.89 4.39 -31.42
N SER A 37 -1.52 5.51 -31.82
CA SER A 37 -1.03 6.85 -31.53
C SER A 37 -1.29 7.29 -30.09
N LYS A 38 -2.21 6.61 -29.40
CA LYS A 38 -2.63 6.93 -28.04
C LYS A 38 -1.57 6.57 -27.01
N MET A 39 -1.35 7.52 -26.10
CA MET A 39 -0.44 7.32 -24.99
C MET A 39 -0.79 8.21 -23.81
N ALA A 40 -0.79 7.63 -22.61
CA ALA A 40 -1.10 8.36 -21.39
C ALA A 40 -0.33 7.84 -20.18
N VAL A 41 -0.18 8.70 -19.18
CA VAL A 41 0.41 8.37 -17.88
C VAL A 41 -0.33 9.10 -16.77
N ALA A 42 -0.51 8.46 -15.62
CA ALA A 42 -1.08 9.05 -14.43
C ALA A 42 -0.36 8.59 -13.15
N LEU A 43 -0.28 9.49 -12.17
CA LEU A 43 0.23 9.27 -10.83
C LEU A 43 -0.85 9.69 -9.82
N ALA A 44 -1.24 8.80 -8.92
CA ALA A 44 -2.13 9.08 -7.80
C ALA A 44 -1.37 8.90 -6.49
N MET A 45 -1.31 9.96 -5.71
CA MET A 45 -0.65 9.98 -4.41
C MET A 45 -1.55 9.37 -3.34
N VAL A 46 -0.95 8.83 -2.28
CA VAL A 46 -1.70 8.26 -1.13
C VAL A 46 -2.49 9.32 -0.34
N ASP A 47 -2.25 10.60 -0.58
CA ASP A 47 -2.98 11.73 -0.01
C ASP A 47 -4.16 12.22 -0.90
N GLY A 48 -4.40 11.56 -2.03
CA GLY A 48 -5.52 11.84 -2.94
C GLY A 48 -5.18 12.75 -4.11
N ASN A 49 -3.97 13.32 -4.19
CA ASN A 49 -3.56 14.11 -5.35
C ASN A 49 -3.38 13.23 -6.59
N LEU A 50 -3.96 13.65 -7.72
CA LEU A 50 -3.86 12.96 -9.02
C LEU A 50 -3.22 13.86 -10.08
N TYR A 51 -2.14 13.39 -10.69
CA TYR A 51 -1.47 14.02 -11.82
C TYR A 51 -1.57 13.12 -13.05
N SER A 52 -1.77 13.69 -14.23
CA SER A 52 -1.85 12.92 -15.48
C SER A 52 -1.41 13.75 -16.69
N ALA A 53 -1.01 13.06 -17.76
CA ALA A 53 -0.67 13.66 -19.05
C ALA A 53 -1.04 12.70 -20.20
N GLY A 54 -1.16 13.26 -21.41
CA GLY A 54 -1.48 12.50 -22.63
C GLY A 54 -2.98 12.25 -22.79
N ASP A 55 -3.33 11.14 -23.42
CA ASP A 55 -4.70 10.69 -23.67
C ASP A 55 -5.36 10.09 -22.40
N ASP A 56 -5.32 10.82 -21.29
CA ASP A 56 -5.57 10.31 -19.93
C ASP A 56 -7.02 9.92 -19.62
N ARG A 57 -7.94 10.15 -20.55
CA ARG A 57 -9.37 9.78 -20.47
C ARG A 57 -9.78 8.74 -21.50
N VAL A 58 -8.87 8.28 -22.36
CA VAL A 58 -9.16 7.18 -23.28
C VAL A 58 -9.38 5.92 -22.44
N GLU A 59 -10.55 5.31 -22.63
CA GLU A 59 -10.89 4.05 -21.99
C GLU A 59 -10.36 2.87 -22.80
N PHE A 60 -9.97 1.82 -22.09
CA PHE A 60 -9.53 0.55 -22.62
C PHE A 60 -9.92 -0.56 -21.64
N SER A 61 -10.04 -1.80 -22.14
CA SER A 61 -10.35 -2.95 -21.29
C SER A 61 -9.20 -3.22 -20.32
N ILE A 62 -9.53 -3.40 -19.04
CA ILE A 62 -8.56 -3.59 -17.95
C ILE A 62 -7.72 -4.87 -18.12
N GLN A 63 -8.27 -5.88 -18.78
CA GLN A 63 -7.58 -7.12 -19.12
C GLN A 63 -6.95 -7.79 -17.87
N SER A 64 -5.76 -8.37 -18.03
CA SER A 64 -5.02 -9.05 -16.96
C SER A 64 -4.67 -8.17 -15.75
N ILE A 65 -4.84 -6.84 -15.82
CA ILE A 65 -4.67 -5.95 -14.65
C ILE A 65 -5.72 -6.28 -13.58
N SER A 66 -6.93 -6.68 -13.99
CA SER A 66 -8.02 -7.06 -13.09
C SER A 66 -7.65 -8.20 -12.13
N LYS A 67 -6.70 -9.08 -12.51
CA LYS A 67 -6.30 -10.25 -11.72
C LYS A 67 -5.81 -9.89 -10.34
N ALA A 68 -5.06 -8.79 -10.21
CA ALA A 68 -4.54 -8.33 -8.93
C ALA A 68 -5.68 -7.98 -7.95
N PHE A 69 -6.69 -7.28 -8.44
CA PHE A 69 -7.84 -6.88 -7.65
C PHE A 69 -8.75 -8.07 -7.34
N VAL A 70 -9.06 -8.91 -8.33
CA VAL A 70 -9.92 -10.08 -8.09
C VAL A 70 -9.27 -11.13 -7.18
N TYR A 71 -7.94 -11.24 -7.19
CA TYR A 71 -7.22 -12.01 -6.17
C TYR A 71 -7.42 -11.43 -4.76
N ALA A 72 -7.42 -10.10 -4.62
CA ALA A 72 -7.73 -9.46 -3.34
C ALA A 72 -9.16 -9.78 -2.86
N LEU A 73 -10.15 -9.70 -3.76
CA LEU A 73 -11.54 -10.07 -3.46
C LEU A 73 -11.67 -11.55 -3.06
N ALA A 74 -10.98 -12.45 -3.78
CA ALA A 74 -10.99 -13.87 -3.44
C ALA A 74 -10.43 -14.13 -2.03
N ILE A 75 -9.39 -13.41 -1.62
CA ILE A 75 -8.85 -13.48 -0.25
C ILE A 75 -9.87 -12.95 0.77
N GLU A 76 -10.57 -11.85 0.45
CA GLU A 76 -11.58 -11.27 1.32
C GLU A 76 -12.77 -12.22 1.53
N ASP A 77 -13.26 -12.84 0.46
CA ASP A 77 -14.46 -13.68 0.49
C ASP A 77 -14.21 -15.09 1.01
N ALA A 78 -13.10 -15.72 0.59
CA ALA A 78 -12.81 -17.11 0.93
C ALA A 78 -11.78 -17.26 2.08
N GLY A 79 -11.05 -16.19 2.41
CA GLY A 79 -9.92 -16.23 3.34
C GLY A 79 -8.62 -16.71 2.68
N LEU A 80 -7.48 -16.15 3.12
CA LEU A 80 -6.17 -16.42 2.51
C LEU A 80 -5.82 -17.92 2.51
N SER A 81 -6.06 -18.64 3.60
CA SER A 81 -5.74 -20.07 3.69
C SER A 81 -6.44 -20.89 2.60
N ARG A 82 -7.74 -20.64 2.38
CA ARG A 82 -8.53 -21.35 1.36
C ARG A 82 -8.11 -20.99 -0.05
N VAL A 83 -7.73 -19.74 -0.27
CA VAL A 83 -7.16 -19.30 -1.56
C VAL A 83 -5.84 -20.04 -1.82
N LEU A 84 -4.96 -20.14 -0.82
CA LEU A 84 -3.66 -20.79 -0.97
C LEU A 84 -3.74 -22.32 -1.16
N GLU A 85 -4.81 -22.97 -0.68
CA GLU A 85 -5.08 -24.37 -1.03
C GLU A 85 -5.31 -24.57 -2.53
N LYS A 86 -5.80 -23.54 -3.23
CA LYS A 86 -6.22 -23.62 -4.64
C LYS A 86 -5.35 -22.83 -5.61
N ILE A 87 -4.51 -21.92 -5.13
CA ILE A 87 -3.66 -21.06 -5.95
C ILE A 87 -2.31 -20.91 -5.24
N GLY A 88 -1.22 -21.17 -5.97
CA GLY A 88 0.14 -20.96 -5.48
C GLY A 88 0.54 -19.48 -5.42
N VAL A 89 1.80 -19.25 -5.12
CA VAL A 89 2.40 -17.92 -5.01
C VAL A 89 3.72 -17.78 -5.78
N GLU A 90 4.11 -18.84 -6.49
CA GLU A 90 5.42 -18.91 -7.14
C GLU A 90 5.33 -18.39 -8.58
N PRO A 91 6.39 -17.72 -9.09
CA PRO A 91 6.45 -17.37 -10.49
C PRO A 91 6.41 -18.65 -11.34
N SER A 92 5.62 -18.63 -12.41
CA SER A 92 5.70 -19.66 -13.43
C SER A 92 6.85 -19.29 -14.36
N GLY A 93 7.97 -20.02 -14.32
CA GLY A 93 9.09 -19.85 -15.26
C GLY A 93 8.78 -20.30 -16.70
N ASP A 94 7.51 -20.54 -16.99
CA ASP A 94 6.99 -20.92 -18.29
C ASP A 94 6.31 -19.70 -18.90
N ALA A 95 6.55 -19.47 -20.20
CA ALA A 95 5.88 -18.43 -20.96
C ALA A 95 4.38 -18.45 -20.68
N PHE A 96 3.73 -17.28 -20.76
CA PHE A 96 2.29 -17.07 -20.51
C PHE A 96 1.37 -18.15 -21.10
N ASN A 97 1.84 -18.87 -22.13
CA ASN A 97 1.17 -19.90 -22.92
C ASN A 97 1.27 -21.37 -22.44
N ARG A 98 2.05 -21.72 -21.40
CA ARG A 98 2.11 -23.11 -20.89
C ARG A 98 1.14 -23.36 -19.72
N LEU A 99 0.58 -24.57 -19.65
CA LEU A 99 -0.33 -25.03 -18.59
C LEU A 99 0.45 -25.19 -17.27
N SER A 100 0.66 -24.06 -16.58
CA SER A 100 1.50 -23.96 -15.39
C SER A 100 0.73 -24.40 -14.13
N LEU A 101 0.69 -25.71 -13.90
CA LEU A 101 0.22 -26.30 -12.64
C LEU A 101 1.40 -26.79 -11.80
N GLU A 102 1.34 -26.57 -10.48
CA GLU A 102 2.33 -27.07 -9.55
C GLU A 102 2.28 -28.61 -9.49
N ARG A 103 3.46 -29.26 -9.53
CA ARG A 103 3.55 -30.72 -9.47
C ARG A 103 3.02 -31.24 -8.13
N GLY A 104 2.14 -32.23 -8.17
CA GLY A 104 1.57 -32.88 -6.99
C GLY A 104 0.27 -32.25 -6.52
N SER A 105 0.27 -30.94 -6.24
CA SER A 105 -0.94 -30.22 -5.80
C SER A 105 -1.91 -29.88 -6.93
N ASN A 106 -1.42 -29.81 -8.18
CA ASN A 106 -2.16 -29.41 -9.39
C ASN A 106 -2.81 -28.01 -9.31
N ARG A 107 -2.45 -27.19 -8.32
CA ARG A 107 -2.94 -25.81 -8.24
C ARG A 107 -2.17 -24.93 -9.24
N PRO A 108 -2.80 -23.89 -9.81
CA PRO A 108 -2.10 -22.90 -10.61
C PRO A 108 -0.95 -22.27 -9.83
N MET A 109 0.17 -21.98 -10.51
CA MET A 109 1.39 -21.46 -9.87
C MET A 109 1.19 -20.16 -9.10
N ASN A 110 0.37 -19.24 -9.63
CA ASN A 110 0.07 -17.93 -9.03
C ASN A 110 -1.23 -17.34 -9.60
N PRO A 111 -1.83 -16.30 -8.97
CA PRO A 111 -3.05 -15.66 -9.49
C PRO A 111 -2.84 -14.74 -10.70
N MET A 112 -1.60 -14.45 -11.13
CA MET A 112 -1.33 -13.53 -12.25
C MET A 112 -1.35 -14.22 -13.62
N ILE A 113 -1.26 -15.56 -13.65
CA ILE A 113 -1.54 -16.38 -14.84
C ILE A 113 -3.04 -16.67 -14.99
N ASN A 114 -3.48 -17.00 -16.21
CA ASN A 114 -4.91 -17.21 -16.50
C ASN A 114 -5.53 -18.33 -15.66
N ALA A 115 -4.82 -19.43 -15.44
CA ALA A 115 -5.31 -20.53 -14.61
C ALA A 115 -5.62 -20.07 -13.18
N GLY A 116 -4.69 -19.34 -12.54
CA GLY A 116 -4.92 -18.80 -11.21
C GLY A 116 -5.99 -17.72 -11.17
N ALA A 117 -6.08 -16.88 -12.21
CA ALA A 117 -7.11 -15.85 -12.30
C ALA A 117 -8.53 -16.43 -12.45
N ILE A 118 -8.70 -17.47 -13.28
CA ILE A 118 -9.96 -18.20 -13.42
C ILE A 118 -10.32 -18.84 -12.07
N THR A 119 -9.36 -19.50 -11.41
CA THR A 119 -9.58 -20.03 -10.06
C THR A 119 -9.98 -18.95 -9.06
N ALA A 120 -9.28 -17.81 -9.03
CA ALA A 120 -9.59 -16.69 -8.14
C ALA A 120 -11.01 -16.15 -8.38
N HIS A 121 -11.43 -16.03 -9.65
CA HIS A 121 -12.79 -15.63 -10.01
C HIS A 121 -13.83 -16.56 -9.38
N THR A 122 -13.62 -17.89 -9.41
CA THR A 122 -14.56 -18.85 -8.79
C THR A 122 -14.66 -18.75 -7.27
N LEU A 123 -13.71 -18.09 -6.61
CA LEU A 123 -13.66 -17.92 -5.16
C LEU A 123 -14.33 -16.62 -4.67
N VAL A 124 -14.75 -15.74 -5.59
CA VAL A 124 -15.47 -14.52 -5.26
C VAL A 124 -16.92 -14.84 -4.87
N VAL A 125 -17.45 -14.11 -3.90
CA VAL A 125 -18.75 -14.32 -3.21
C VAL A 125 -18.80 -15.61 -2.39
N SER A 126 -18.91 -16.76 -3.06
CA SER A 126 -19.02 -18.08 -2.45
C SER A 126 -18.91 -19.17 -3.53
N PRO A 127 -18.71 -20.45 -3.14
CA PRO A 127 -18.68 -21.56 -4.11
C PRO A 127 -19.95 -21.69 -4.97
N ASP A 128 -21.12 -21.42 -4.38
CA ASP A 128 -22.44 -21.60 -5.02
C ASP A 128 -22.98 -20.32 -5.69
N ALA A 129 -22.20 -19.24 -5.70
CA ALA A 129 -22.60 -17.98 -6.31
C ALA A 129 -22.78 -18.12 -7.83
N THR A 130 -23.78 -17.40 -8.36
CA THR A 130 -24.02 -17.32 -9.81
C THR A 130 -22.96 -16.47 -10.51
N VAL A 131 -22.90 -16.56 -11.84
CA VAL A 131 -21.99 -15.75 -12.66
C VAL A 131 -22.29 -14.25 -12.49
N GLU A 132 -23.56 -13.90 -12.42
CA GLU A 132 -24.05 -12.52 -12.26
C GLU A 132 -23.62 -11.96 -10.92
N GLN A 133 -23.80 -12.71 -9.83
CA GLN A 133 -23.40 -12.28 -8.49
C GLN A 133 -21.89 -12.01 -8.38
N ARG A 134 -21.06 -12.90 -8.96
CA ARG A 134 -19.60 -12.70 -9.03
C ARG A 134 -19.25 -11.47 -9.86
N THR A 135 -19.85 -11.34 -11.04
CA THR A 135 -19.62 -10.21 -11.94
C THR A 135 -19.99 -8.88 -11.27
N GLU A 136 -21.15 -8.81 -10.63
CA GLU A 136 -21.63 -7.61 -9.93
C GLU A 136 -20.69 -7.24 -8.77
N ARG A 137 -20.29 -8.22 -7.94
CA ARG A 137 -19.34 -7.96 -6.84
C ARG A 137 -18.01 -7.43 -7.35
N ILE A 138 -17.48 -8.00 -8.44
CA ILE A 138 -16.23 -7.54 -9.05
C ILE A 138 -16.40 -6.12 -9.60
N LEU A 139 -17.42 -5.88 -10.43
CA LEU A 139 -17.64 -4.58 -11.07
C LEU A 139 -17.85 -3.46 -10.04
N LYS A 140 -18.65 -3.73 -9.00
CA LYS A 140 -18.89 -2.78 -7.90
C LYS A 140 -17.62 -2.47 -7.14
N THR A 141 -16.79 -3.46 -6.84
CA THR A 141 -15.53 -3.22 -6.11
C THR A 141 -14.51 -2.50 -6.97
N LEU A 142 -14.35 -2.85 -8.25
CA LEU A 142 -13.47 -2.11 -9.17
C LEU A 142 -13.94 -0.65 -9.33
N SER A 143 -15.26 -0.42 -9.37
CA SER A 143 -15.84 0.93 -9.40
C SER A 143 -15.50 1.74 -8.14
N ARG A 144 -15.58 1.12 -6.94
CA ARG A 144 -15.15 1.76 -5.68
C ARG A 144 -13.65 2.08 -5.69
N LEU A 145 -12.82 1.21 -6.24
CA LEU A 145 -11.37 1.45 -6.35
C LEU A 145 -11.07 2.60 -7.33
N ALA A 146 -11.82 2.69 -8.44
CA ALA A 146 -11.70 3.76 -9.43
C ALA A 146 -12.37 5.09 -8.99
N GLY A 147 -13.17 5.08 -7.93
CA GLY A 147 -13.91 6.27 -7.47
C GLY A 147 -15.06 6.70 -8.41
N ARG A 148 -15.45 5.84 -9.36
CA ARG A 148 -16.55 6.07 -10.31
C ARG A 148 -17.15 4.74 -10.76
N GLU A 149 -18.35 4.79 -11.32
CA GLU A 149 -18.97 3.62 -11.93
C GLU A 149 -18.19 3.20 -13.20
N LEU A 150 -17.78 1.94 -13.25
CA LEU A 150 -17.18 1.29 -14.41
C LEU A 150 -18.23 0.41 -15.10
N HIS A 151 -17.97 0.06 -16.35
CA HIS A 151 -18.85 -0.80 -17.14
C HIS A 151 -18.05 -1.86 -17.90
N VAL A 152 -18.73 -2.92 -18.30
CA VAL A 152 -18.18 -3.96 -19.18
C VAL A 152 -18.29 -3.49 -20.62
N ASP A 153 -17.19 -3.57 -21.35
CA ASP A 153 -17.15 -3.46 -22.79
C ASP A 153 -17.69 -4.75 -23.42
N GLU A 154 -18.95 -4.72 -23.85
CA GLU A 154 -19.59 -5.90 -24.41
C GLU A 154 -19.01 -6.27 -25.78
N GLU A 155 -18.42 -5.34 -26.53
CA GLU A 155 -17.77 -5.64 -27.81
C GLU A 155 -16.48 -6.45 -27.58
N VAL A 156 -15.63 -6.01 -26.64
CA VAL A 156 -14.42 -6.75 -26.24
C VAL A 156 -14.80 -8.11 -25.67
N TYR A 157 -15.82 -8.17 -24.80
CA TYR A 157 -16.27 -9.43 -24.20
C TYR A 157 -16.71 -10.45 -25.25
N GLN A 158 -17.52 -10.05 -26.22
CA GLN A 158 -18.00 -10.95 -27.28
C GLN A 158 -16.86 -11.39 -28.21
N ALA A 159 -15.93 -10.47 -28.54
CA ALA A 159 -14.76 -10.78 -29.35
C ALA A 159 -13.85 -11.80 -28.66
N GLU A 160 -13.52 -11.60 -27.38
CA GLU A 160 -12.66 -12.51 -26.62
C GLU A 160 -13.35 -13.85 -26.33
N LEU A 161 -14.68 -13.87 -26.17
CA LEU A 161 -15.45 -15.10 -25.96
C LEU A 161 -15.46 -16.00 -27.20
N LYS A 162 -15.45 -15.43 -28.41
CA LYS A 162 -15.43 -16.16 -29.67
C LYS A 162 -14.16 -17.01 -29.84
N ASP A 163 -13.03 -16.50 -29.35
CA ASP A 163 -11.70 -17.13 -29.46
C ASP A 163 -11.19 -17.65 -28.09
N ALA A 164 -12.11 -18.01 -27.18
CA ALA A 164 -11.82 -18.39 -25.80
C ALA A 164 -11.31 -19.83 -25.60
N ASP A 165 -11.06 -20.60 -26.66
CA ASP A 165 -10.74 -22.05 -26.60
C ASP A 165 -9.62 -22.38 -25.61
N ARG A 166 -8.58 -21.54 -25.57
CA ARG A 166 -7.47 -21.70 -24.63
C ARG A 166 -7.92 -21.57 -23.17
N ASN A 167 -8.69 -20.53 -22.85
CA ASN A 167 -9.21 -20.35 -21.49
C ASN A 167 -10.23 -21.44 -21.14
N MET A 168 -11.03 -21.90 -22.11
CA MET A 168 -11.91 -23.06 -21.94
C MET A 168 -11.13 -24.33 -21.61
N SER A 169 -10.05 -24.61 -22.33
CA SER A 169 -9.15 -25.73 -22.03
C SER A 169 -8.58 -25.64 -20.62
N ILE A 170 -8.17 -24.44 -20.17
CA ILE A 170 -7.71 -24.21 -18.80
C ILE A 170 -8.83 -24.50 -17.80
N GLY A 171 -10.04 -24.01 -18.03
CA GLY A 171 -11.19 -24.26 -17.15
C GLY A 171 -11.48 -25.75 -17.00
N TYR A 172 -11.54 -26.50 -18.11
CA TYR A 172 -11.78 -27.94 -18.07
C TYR A 172 -10.66 -28.69 -17.36
N MET A 173 -9.40 -28.29 -17.56
CA MET A 173 -8.27 -28.85 -16.83
C MET A 173 -8.39 -28.61 -15.32
N LEU A 174 -8.71 -27.38 -14.89
CA LEU A 174 -8.90 -27.04 -13.48
C LEU A 174 -10.03 -27.85 -12.84
N LYS A 175 -11.07 -28.19 -13.61
CA LYS A 175 -12.14 -29.06 -13.15
C LYS A 175 -11.70 -30.52 -13.04
N ALA A 176 -10.96 -31.02 -14.02
CA ALA A 176 -10.42 -32.37 -14.01
C ALA A 176 -9.48 -32.61 -12.82
N THR A 177 -8.75 -31.57 -12.38
CA THR A 177 -7.86 -31.63 -11.20
C THR A 177 -8.56 -31.31 -9.89
N GLY A 178 -9.87 -31.00 -9.90
CA GLY A 178 -10.65 -30.69 -8.70
C GLY A 178 -10.41 -29.30 -8.09
N ILE A 179 -9.66 -28.42 -8.76
CA ILE A 179 -9.40 -27.05 -8.28
C ILE A 179 -10.67 -26.20 -8.33
N ILE A 180 -11.45 -26.34 -9.41
CA ILE A 180 -12.78 -25.73 -9.53
C ILE A 180 -13.86 -26.81 -9.56
N THR A 181 -15.03 -26.50 -9.00
CA THR A 181 -16.18 -27.42 -8.93
C THR A 181 -17.34 -26.97 -9.82
N CYS A 182 -17.41 -25.67 -10.14
CA CYS A 182 -18.44 -25.08 -11.01
C CYS A 182 -18.30 -25.53 -12.48
N ASP A 183 -19.22 -25.07 -13.34
CA ASP A 183 -19.06 -25.26 -14.79
C ASP A 183 -17.83 -24.44 -15.28
N PRO A 184 -16.85 -25.07 -15.95
CA PRO A 184 -15.71 -24.37 -16.54
C PRO A 184 -16.11 -23.23 -17.47
N ARG A 185 -17.21 -23.37 -18.20
CA ARG A 185 -17.69 -22.36 -19.15
C ARG A 185 -18.12 -21.10 -18.42
N ASP A 186 -18.78 -21.25 -17.29
CA ASP A 186 -19.24 -20.13 -16.46
C ASP A 186 -18.07 -19.41 -15.80
N ALA A 187 -17.09 -20.17 -15.30
CA ALA A 187 -15.85 -19.60 -14.76
C ALA A 187 -15.08 -18.78 -15.81
N VAL A 188 -14.95 -19.30 -17.03
CA VAL A 188 -14.25 -18.64 -18.13
C VAL A 188 -15.03 -17.42 -18.63
N LYS A 189 -16.34 -17.51 -18.81
CA LYS A 189 -17.19 -16.36 -19.19
C LYS A 189 -17.08 -15.24 -18.16
N GLY A 190 -17.18 -15.56 -16.87
CA GLY A 190 -17.02 -14.58 -15.81
C GLY A 190 -15.63 -13.92 -15.80
N TYR A 191 -14.57 -14.70 -16.01
CA TYR A 191 -13.20 -14.18 -16.14
C TYR A 191 -13.02 -13.25 -17.34
N ILE A 192 -13.55 -13.60 -18.52
CA ILE A 192 -13.48 -12.75 -19.72
C ILE A 192 -14.29 -11.46 -19.50
N ARG A 193 -15.46 -11.56 -18.87
CA ARG A 193 -16.30 -10.40 -18.52
C ARG A 193 -15.58 -9.44 -17.57
N GLN A 194 -14.85 -9.97 -16.59
CA GLN A 194 -13.96 -9.21 -15.72
C GLN A 194 -12.83 -8.51 -16.52
N CYS A 195 -12.20 -9.20 -17.48
CA CYS A 195 -11.14 -8.63 -18.31
C CYS A 195 -11.64 -7.49 -19.22
N SER A 196 -12.92 -7.52 -19.56
CA SER A 196 -13.57 -6.57 -20.46
C SER A 196 -14.07 -5.29 -19.75
N ILE A 197 -13.77 -5.08 -18.46
CA ILE A 197 -14.19 -3.85 -17.76
C ILE A 197 -13.35 -2.67 -18.25
N ASN A 198 -14.00 -1.59 -18.68
CA ASN A 198 -13.33 -0.40 -19.19
C ASN A 198 -12.80 0.50 -18.07
N VAL A 199 -11.57 0.96 -18.24
CA VAL A 199 -10.83 1.87 -17.36
C VAL A 199 -10.00 2.83 -18.21
N ASN A 200 -9.60 3.97 -17.63
CA ASN A 200 -8.54 4.82 -18.16
C ASN A 200 -7.34 4.85 -17.18
N VAL A 201 -6.25 5.51 -17.55
CA VAL A 201 -5.05 5.58 -16.69
C VAL A 201 -5.31 6.28 -15.35
N ARG A 202 -6.27 7.21 -15.28
CA ARG A 202 -6.60 7.90 -14.02
C ARG A 202 -7.26 6.93 -13.04
N ASP A 203 -8.15 6.07 -13.55
CA ASP A 203 -8.78 5.02 -12.76
C ASP A 203 -7.72 4.06 -12.23
N LEU A 204 -6.88 3.52 -13.13
CA LEU A 204 -5.82 2.59 -12.74
C LEU A 204 -4.86 3.19 -11.71
N ALA A 205 -4.46 4.46 -11.87
CA ALA A 205 -3.60 5.13 -10.91
C ALA A 205 -4.27 5.20 -9.52
N LEU A 206 -5.57 5.55 -9.45
CA LEU A 206 -6.31 5.61 -8.19
C LEU A 206 -6.53 4.22 -7.56
N MET A 207 -6.83 3.22 -8.39
CA MET A 207 -6.94 1.82 -7.95
C MET A 207 -5.61 1.32 -7.39
N ALA A 208 -4.48 1.65 -8.03
CA ALA A 208 -3.14 1.37 -7.51
C ALA A 208 -2.86 2.14 -6.22
N ALA A 209 -3.23 3.42 -6.13
CA ALA A 209 -3.02 4.23 -4.94
C ALA A 209 -3.80 3.68 -3.74
N THR A 210 -4.96 3.05 -3.97
CA THR A 210 -5.67 2.29 -2.94
C THR A 210 -4.83 1.14 -2.41
N LEU A 211 -4.16 0.36 -3.26
CA LEU A 211 -3.20 -0.66 -2.82
C LEU A 211 -1.99 -0.04 -2.09
N CYS A 212 -1.50 1.11 -2.55
CA CYS A 212 -0.38 1.81 -1.91
C CYS A 212 -0.74 2.34 -0.52
N ASN A 213 -2.01 2.69 -0.32
CA ASN A 213 -2.56 3.25 0.91
C ASN A 213 -3.22 2.18 1.79
N SER A 214 -2.64 0.98 1.84
CA SER A 214 -3.11 -0.14 2.67
C SER A 214 -4.58 -0.53 2.46
N GLY A 215 -5.10 -0.30 1.26
CA GLY A 215 -6.45 -0.66 0.83
C GLY A 215 -7.52 0.39 1.12
N VAL A 216 -7.11 1.61 1.49
CA VAL A 216 -7.99 2.77 1.62
C VAL A 216 -7.93 3.62 0.35
N ASN A 217 -9.07 3.88 -0.29
CA ASN A 217 -9.13 4.80 -1.43
C ASN A 217 -8.73 6.21 -0.96
N PRO A 218 -7.68 6.82 -1.55
CA PRO A 218 -7.12 8.06 -1.02
C PRO A 218 -8.00 9.30 -1.29
N ILE A 219 -9.00 9.20 -2.16
CA ILE A 219 -9.95 10.29 -2.44
C ILE A 219 -11.22 10.11 -1.61
N THR A 220 -11.81 8.91 -1.59
CA THR A 220 -13.09 8.69 -0.90
C THR A 220 -12.92 8.38 0.59
N GLY A 221 -11.75 7.92 1.01
CA GLY A 221 -11.50 7.44 2.37
C GLY A 221 -12.07 6.05 2.67
N ASP A 222 -12.70 5.40 1.68
CA ASP A 222 -13.27 4.07 1.85
C ASP A 222 -12.18 3.03 2.06
N HIS A 223 -12.28 2.25 3.13
CA HIS A 223 -11.49 1.03 3.30
C HIS A 223 -12.12 -0.08 2.43
N ILE A 224 -11.46 -0.42 1.33
CA ILE A 224 -11.97 -1.35 0.31
C ILE A 224 -11.32 -2.71 0.43
N ILE A 225 -10.01 -2.79 0.69
CA ILE A 225 -9.27 -4.04 0.75
C ILE A 225 -8.53 -4.12 2.11
N PRO A 226 -8.63 -5.21 2.87
CA PRO A 226 -7.86 -5.35 4.09
C PRO A 226 -6.34 -5.26 3.85
N GLN A 227 -5.61 -4.58 4.74
CA GLN A 227 -4.16 -4.40 4.64
C GLN A 227 -3.37 -5.72 4.46
N THR A 228 -3.81 -6.81 5.10
CA THR A 228 -3.18 -8.14 4.96
C THR A 228 -3.31 -8.68 3.54
N SER A 229 -4.47 -8.52 2.92
CA SER A 229 -4.72 -8.89 1.51
C SER A 229 -3.92 -8.00 0.57
N VAL A 230 -3.85 -6.69 0.82
CA VAL A 230 -3.03 -5.75 0.05
C VAL A 230 -1.56 -6.17 0.04
N ARG A 231 -0.99 -6.51 1.20
CA ARG A 231 0.39 -7.00 1.30
C ARG A 231 0.59 -8.26 0.44
N GLN A 232 -0.35 -9.19 0.48
CA GLN A 232 -0.29 -10.41 -0.33
C GLN A 232 -0.32 -10.08 -1.83
N VAL A 233 -1.27 -9.25 -2.26
CA VAL A 233 -1.42 -8.83 -3.67
C VAL A 233 -0.15 -8.16 -4.19
N LEU A 234 0.40 -7.19 -3.44
CA LEU A 234 1.64 -6.49 -3.82
C LEU A 234 2.84 -7.45 -3.92
N SER A 235 2.92 -8.44 -3.03
CA SER A 235 3.98 -9.46 -3.06
C SER A 235 3.92 -10.29 -4.35
N ILE A 236 2.72 -10.68 -4.76
CA ILE A 236 2.52 -11.43 -6.01
C ILE A 236 2.69 -10.54 -7.24
N MET A 237 2.23 -9.28 -7.23
CA MET A 237 2.48 -8.34 -8.32
C MET A 237 3.99 -8.13 -8.55
N THR A 238 4.78 -8.08 -7.47
CA THR A 238 6.23 -7.94 -7.53
C THR A 238 6.89 -9.13 -8.23
N THR A 239 6.48 -10.35 -7.88
CA THR A 239 7.16 -11.58 -8.33
C THR A 239 6.58 -12.18 -9.62
N CYS A 240 5.31 -11.92 -9.91
CA CYS A 240 4.55 -12.60 -10.97
C CYS A 240 3.82 -11.64 -11.92
N GLY A 241 3.83 -10.33 -11.66
CA GLY A 241 2.93 -9.39 -12.35
C GLY A 241 3.34 -9.01 -13.78
N MET A 242 4.64 -9.09 -14.07
CA MET A 242 5.22 -8.75 -15.38
C MET A 242 5.67 -9.98 -16.18
N TYR A 243 5.02 -11.14 -15.90
CA TYR A 243 5.27 -12.41 -16.59
C TYR A 243 6.76 -12.80 -16.57
N ASP A 244 7.31 -13.23 -17.71
CA ASP A 244 8.71 -13.61 -17.88
C ASP A 244 9.69 -12.44 -17.66
N ALA A 245 9.18 -11.20 -17.58
CA ALA A 245 9.97 -10.01 -17.30
C ALA A 245 10.03 -9.63 -15.81
N ALA A 246 9.41 -10.40 -14.89
CA ALA A 246 9.31 -10.00 -13.48
C ALA A 246 10.68 -9.74 -12.82
N GLY A 247 11.69 -10.57 -13.10
CA GLY A 247 13.05 -10.37 -12.59
C GLY A 247 13.71 -9.09 -13.11
N ASP A 248 13.69 -8.89 -14.43
CA ASP A 248 14.20 -7.68 -15.08
C ASP A 248 13.48 -6.42 -14.56
N TRP A 249 12.16 -6.52 -14.39
CA TRP A 249 11.31 -5.43 -13.92
C TRP A 249 11.63 -5.02 -12.48
N VAL A 250 11.76 -5.97 -11.56
CA VAL A 250 12.11 -5.67 -10.16
C VAL A 250 13.48 -5.01 -10.07
N SER A 251 14.43 -5.38 -10.94
CA SER A 251 15.78 -4.79 -10.94
C SER A 251 15.86 -3.40 -11.59
N ARG A 252 15.04 -3.12 -12.62
CA ARG A 252 15.13 -1.87 -13.40
C ARG A 252 14.12 -0.82 -12.99
N VAL A 253 12.94 -1.26 -12.56
CA VAL A 253 11.79 -0.39 -12.21
C VAL A 253 11.49 -0.49 -10.72
N GLY A 254 11.47 -1.70 -10.16
CA GLY A 254 11.25 -1.92 -8.73
C GLY A 254 9.91 -1.45 -8.19
N ILE A 255 8.87 -1.39 -9.03
CA ILE A 255 7.51 -1.05 -8.63
C ILE A 255 6.63 -2.30 -8.79
N PRO A 256 5.92 -2.80 -7.77
CA PRO A 256 4.93 -3.87 -7.95
C PRO A 256 3.95 -3.51 -9.06
N ALA A 257 3.84 -4.34 -10.11
CA ALA A 257 3.11 -3.95 -11.31
C ALA A 257 2.31 -5.09 -11.94
N LYS A 258 1.40 -4.75 -12.85
CA LYS A 258 0.69 -5.68 -13.70
C LYS A 258 0.39 -5.03 -15.05
N SER A 259 0.76 -5.70 -16.14
CA SER A 259 0.38 -5.29 -17.49
C SER A 259 -0.90 -5.99 -17.98
N GLY A 260 -1.61 -5.36 -18.92
CA GLY A 260 -2.73 -5.91 -19.67
C GLY A 260 -2.51 -5.74 -21.18
N VAL A 261 -2.99 -6.72 -21.95
CA VAL A 261 -2.80 -6.80 -23.42
C VAL A 261 -3.47 -5.67 -24.20
N ALA A 262 -4.37 -4.91 -23.57
CA ALA A 262 -4.90 -3.67 -24.16
C ALA A 262 -3.86 -2.53 -24.19
N GLY A 263 -2.67 -2.71 -23.60
CA GLY A 263 -1.60 -1.71 -23.54
C GLY A 263 -1.51 -0.98 -22.20
N GLY A 264 -2.30 -1.37 -21.21
CA GLY A 264 -2.25 -0.81 -19.86
C GLY A 264 -1.13 -1.41 -19.00
N ILE A 265 -0.56 -0.59 -18.13
CA ILE A 265 0.30 -1.01 -17.02
C ILE A 265 -0.19 -0.32 -15.74
N LEU A 266 -0.43 -1.12 -14.71
CA LEU A 266 -0.66 -0.69 -13.34
C LEU A 266 0.64 -0.83 -12.54
N GLY A 267 1.04 0.19 -11.79
CA GLY A 267 2.15 0.14 -10.83
C GLY A 267 1.72 0.65 -9.46
N ALA A 268 2.11 -0.01 -8.38
CA ALA A 268 1.71 0.33 -7.03
C ALA A 268 2.94 0.33 -6.09
N LEU A 269 3.52 1.51 -5.82
CA LEU A 269 4.64 1.67 -4.91
C LEU A 269 4.15 1.89 -3.47
N PRO A 270 4.33 0.91 -2.56
CA PRO A 270 3.66 0.91 -1.26
C PRO A 270 4.00 2.15 -0.42
N GLY A 271 2.98 2.81 0.12
CA GLY A 271 3.11 4.02 0.94
C GLY A 271 3.47 5.29 0.19
N GLN A 272 3.59 5.26 -1.14
CA GLN A 272 4.06 6.41 -1.93
C GLN A 272 3.07 6.81 -3.04
N VAL A 273 2.95 6.00 -4.09
CA VAL A 273 2.28 6.42 -5.32
C VAL A 273 1.71 5.23 -6.10
N GLY A 274 0.47 5.37 -6.56
CA GLY A 274 -0.12 4.56 -7.60
C GLY A 274 0.18 5.14 -8.97
N LEU A 275 0.55 4.31 -9.93
CA LEU A 275 0.99 4.67 -11.26
C LEU A 275 0.18 3.91 -12.29
N ALA A 276 -0.13 4.56 -13.40
CA ALA A 276 -0.64 3.90 -14.58
C ALA A 276 -0.03 4.47 -15.85
N ALA A 277 0.24 3.60 -16.81
CA ALA A 277 0.63 3.97 -18.16
C ALA A 277 -0.25 3.23 -19.17
N PHE A 278 -0.46 3.84 -20.32
CA PHE A 278 -1.20 3.24 -21.42
C PHE A 278 -0.52 3.53 -22.75
N SER A 279 -0.25 2.49 -23.52
CA SER A 279 0.04 2.55 -24.95
C SER A 279 -0.21 1.18 -25.60
N PRO A 280 -1.00 1.07 -26.69
CA PRO A 280 -1.48 -0.23 -27.17
C PRO A 280 -0.44 -1.26 -27.61
N LYS A 281 0.70 -0.82 -28.18
CA LYS A 281 1.69 -1.75 -28.77
C LYS A 281 2.44 -2.52 -27.68
N LEU A 282 2.54 -3.83 -27.84
CA LEU A 282 3.12 -4.78 -26.90
C LEU A 282 4.48 -5.30 -27.38
N ASP A 283 5.38 -5.58 -26.45
CA ASP A 283 6.63 -6.28 -26.69
C ASP A 283 6.42 -7.81 -26.87
N GLY A 284 7.49 -8.54 -27.19
CA GLY A 284 7.45 -10.00 -27.33
C GLY A 284 7.10 -10.77 -26.04
N ARG A 285 6.96 -10.09 -24.89
CA ARG A 285 6.54 -10.64 -23.60
C ARG A 285 5.10 -10.24 -23.24
N GLY A 286 4.40 -9.50 -24.12
CA GLY A 286 3.01 -9.08 -23.94
C GLY A 286 2.82 -7.86 -23.04
N ASN A 287 3.88 -7.06 -22.82
CA ASN A 287 3.79 -5.81 -22.04
C ASN A 287 3.82 -4.59 -22.97
N SER A 288 3.15 -3.50 -22.59
CA SER A 288 3.19 -2.25 -23.37
C SER A 288 4.62 -1.71 -23.53
N VAL A 289 5.11 -1.57 -24.77
CA VAL A 289 6.48 -1.13 -25.07
C VAL A 289 6.75 0.24 -24.44
N ARG A 290 5.93 1.24 -24.83
CA ARG A 290 6.06 2.60 -24.30
C ARG A 290 5.68 2.67 -22.82
N GLY A 291 4.73 1.84 -22.38
CA GLY A 291 4.37 1.76 -20.96
C GLY A 291 5.54 1.35 -20.07
N VAL A 292 6.32 0.35 -20.47
CA VAL A 292 7.53 -0.09 -19.76
C VAL A 292 8.56 1.04 -19.74
N MET A 293 8.84 1.69 -20.88
CA MET A 293 9.77 2.82 -20.95
C MET A 293 9.38 3.98 -20.03
N ILE A 294 8.08 4.31 -19.97
CA ILE A 294 7.53 5.34 -19.08
C ILE A 294 7.82 4.95 -17.62
N CYS A 295 7.52 3.71 -17.22
CA CYS A 295 7.74 3.25 -15.85
C CYS A 295 9.23 3.23 -15.47
N GLU A 296 10.10 2.77 -16.37
CA GLU A 296 11.55 2.81 -16.17
C GLU A 296 12.06 4.24 -16.01
N GLN A 297 11.59 5.20 -16.82
CA GLN A 297 11.98 6.59 -16.69
C GLN A 297 11.50 7.19 -15.36
N LEU A 298 10.25 6.95 -14.98
CA LEU A 298 9.69 7.43 -13.70
C LEU A 298 10.45 6.87 -12.50
N SER A 299 10.79 5.57 -12.51
CA SER A 299 11.60 4.95 -11.47
C SER A 299 12.96 5.65 -11.30
N ARG A 300 13.71 5.83 -12.40
CA ARG A 300 15.04 6.47 -12.37
C ARG A 300 15.01 7.94 -11.98
N ASP A 301 14.16 8.72 -12.64
CA ASP A 301 14.20 10.19 -12.53
C ASP A 301 13.58 10.67 -11.20
N MET A 302 12.64 9.90 -10.63
CA MET A 302 11.92 10.26 -9.40
C MET A 302 12.31 9.41 -8.18
N GLY A 303 13.22 8.44 -8.32
CA GLY A 303 13.62 7.53 -7.23
C GLY A 303 12.50 6.60 -6.78
N LEU A 304 11.60 6.22 -7.69
CA LEU A 304 10.43 5.40 -7.39
C LEU A 304 10.79 3.91 -7.48
N HIS A 305 11.59 3.44 -6.53
CA HIS A 305 12.03 2.05 -6.48
C HIS A 305 11.80 1.46 -5.08
N MET A 306 11.18 0.28 -4.99
CA MET A 306 10.84 -0.32 -3.68
C MET A 306 12.06 -0.71 -2.84
N MET A 307 13.21 -0.91 -3.47
CA MET A 307 14.49 -1.20 -2.79
C MET A 307 15.31 0.06 -2.47
N ASP A 308 14.85 1.24 -2.89
CA ASP A 308 15.47 2.50 -2.47
C ASP A 308 15.02 2.80 -1.03
N ALA A 309 15.87 2.41 -0.08
CA ALA A 309 15.56 2.49 1.34
C ALA A 309 15.52 3.95 1.82
N SER A 310 14.32 4.44 2.12
CA SER A 310 14.16 5.68 2.88
C SER A 310 14.65 5.47 4.32
N GLN A 311 15.58 6.31 4.81
CA GLN A 311 16.04 6.30 6.21
C GLN A 311 15.00 6.88 7.18
N VAL A 312 13.74 6.42 7.12
CA VAL A 312 12.59 6.99 7.85
C VAL A 312 12.79 6.97 9.37
N ALA A 313 13.41 5.90 9.88
CA ALA A 313 13.74 5.78 11.31
C ALA A 313 14.67 6.93 11.77
N GLY A 314 15.47 7.49 10.85
CA GLY A 314 16.32 8.67 10.99
C GLY A 314 15.62 9.90 11.59
N ALA A 315 14.38 10.13 11.17
CA ALA A 315 13.61 11.34 11.47
C ALA A 315 12.36 11.08 12.33
N THR A 316 12.15 9.84 12.78
CA THR A 316 10.90 9.44 13.47
C THR A 316 10.84 9.93 14.92
N VAL A 317 11.96 9.96 15.63
CA VAL A 317 12.03 10.30 17.05
C VAL A 317 12.86 11.58 17.23
N ARG A 318 12.25 12.59 17.85
CA ARG A 318 12.91 13.82 18.27
C ARG A 318 12.85 13.90 19.79
N THR A 319 14.02 14.06 20.41
CA THR A 319 14.12 14.37 21.84
C THR A 319 14.17 15.88 22.00
N SER A 320 13.42 16.42 22.95
CA SER A 320 13.55 17.81 23.38
C SER A 320 13.45 17.88 24.90
N VAL A 321 14.02 18.94 25.48
CA VAL A 321 14.04 19.15 26.93
C VAL A 321 13.43 20.50 27.24
N ALA A 322 12.50 20.49 28.18
CA ALA A 322 11.87 21.69 28.70
C ALA A 322 12.11 21.81 30.20
N THR A 323 12.27 23.04 30.69
CA THR A 323 12.26 23.35 32.11
C THR A 323 10.90 23.90 32.48
N ILE A 324 10.28 23.34 33.51
CA ILE A 324 8.99 23.83 34.02
C ILE A 324 9.21 25.10 34.82
N VAL A 325 8.41 26.12 34.53
CA VAL A 325 8.39 27.40 35.25
C VAL A 325 7.04 27.56 35.92
N GLY A 326 7.04 27.81 37.23
CA GLY A 326 5.83 27.95 38.04
C GLY A 326 4.86 28.99 37.51
N GLY A 327 3.58 28.67 37.57
CA GLY A 327 2.51 29.59 37.15
C GLY A 327 2.24 30.67 38.18
N LYS A 328 1.58 31.76 37.79
CA LYS A 328 1.14 32.81 38.73
C LYS A 328 0.25 32.27 39.87
N ARG A 329 -0.45 31.16 39.63
CA ARG A 329 -1.37 30.52 40.58
C ARG A 329 -0.70 29.47 41.46
N ASP A 330 0.42 28.89 41.02
CA ASP A 330 1.20 27.92 41.77
C ASP A 330 2.71 28.13 41.50
N PRO A 331 3.31 29.17 42.09
CA PRO A 331 4.70 29.52 41.83
C PRO A 331 5.71 28.59 42.54
N HIS A 332 5.26 27.79 43.52
CA HIS A 332 6.11 26.96 44.37
C HIS A 332 5.89 25.45 44.15
N HIS A 333 5.30 25.06 43.02
CA HIS A 333 5.10 23.65 42.67
C HIS A 333 6.42 22.85 42.76
N PRO A 334 6.42 21.61 43.30
CA PRO A 334 7.64 20.80 43.49
C PRO A 334 8.46 20.54 42.22
N ASN A 335 7.81 20.61 41.05
CA ASN A 335 8.45 20.43 39.75
C ASN A 335 8.93 21.75 39.10
N CYS A 336 8.76 22.89 39.76
CA CYS A 336 9.30 24.16 39.28
C CYS A 336 10.83 24.09 39.16
N GLN A 337 11.38 24.62 38.07
CA GLN A 337 12.80 24.55 37.68
C GLN A 337 13.35 23.13 37.43
N ARG A 338 12.50 22.11 37.41
CA ARG A 338 12.90 20.74 37.04
C ARG A 338 12.75 20.51 35.54
N LYS A 339 13.62 19.63 35.02
CA LYS A 339 13.63 19.24 33.61
C LYS A 339 12.56 18.20 33.33
N VAL A 340 11.88 18.37 32.21
CA VAL A 340 10.99 17.42 31.56
C VAL A 340 11.63 17.05 30.23
N VAL A 341 11.69 15.75 29.95
CA VAL A 341 12.18 15.24 28.67
C VAL A 341 11.01 14.78 27.82
N ILE A 342 11.00 15.20 26.57
CA ILE A 342 9.89 15.01 25.63
C ILE A 342 10.41 14.20 24.44
N PHE A 343 9.83 13.04 24.22
CA PHE A 343 10.07 12.20 23.06
C PHE A 343 8.91 12.37 22.09
N SER A 344 9.12 13.19 21.06
CA SER A 344 8.15 13.44 19.99
C SER A 344 8.32 12.42 18.88
N LEU A 345 7.23 11.76 18.50
CA LEU A 345 7.16 10.89 17.34
C LEU A 345 6.46 11.58 16.17
N ARG A 346 6.97 11.38 14.96
CA ARG A 346 6.46 12.01 13.74
C ARG A 346 6.19 11.00 12.63
N GLY A 347 5.12 11.24 11.87
CA GLY A 347 4.78 10.50 10.66
C GLY A 347 4.25 9.10 10.93
N ALA A 348 4.50 8.17 10.00
CA ALA A 348 4.09 6.78 10.13
C ALA A 348 5.15 5.97 10.90
N VAL A 349 4.89 5.69 12.17
CA VAL A 349 5.82 4.93 13.02
C VAL A 349 5.58 3.44 12.84
N ARG A 350 6.66 2.71 12.59
CA ARG A 350 6.72 1.25 12.48
C ARG A 350 7.80 0.73 13.42
N PHE A 351 8.16 -0.55 13.29
CA PHE A 351 9.15 -1.21 14.14
C PHE A 351 10.44 -0.39 14.35
N ALA A 352 11.10 0.05 13.27
CA ALA A 352 12.36 0.78 13.38
C ALA A 352 12.23 2.13 14.10
N GLY A 353 11.10 2.83 13.94
CA GLY A 353 10.80 4.06 14.67
C GLY A 353 10.56 3.82 16.17
N SER A 354 9.80 2.77 16.50
CA SER A 354 9.57 2.38 17.90
C SER A 354 10.80 1.78 18.59
N GLU A 355 11.63 1.04 17.86
CA GLU A 355 12.92 0.53 18.35
C GLU A 355 13.87 1.70 18.64
N ARG A 356 13.95 2.66 17.72
CA ARG A 356 14.75 3.85 17.94
C ARG A 356 14.31 4.59 19.19
N LEU A 357 13.00 4.72 19.41
CA LEU A 357 12.46 5.29 20.64
C LEU A 357 12.96 4.52 21.85
N THR A 358 12.87 3.18 21.86
CA THR A 358 13.39 2.34 22.94
C THR A 358 14.88 2.60 23.21
N ARG A 359 15.74 2.62 22.19
CA ARG A 359 17.17 2.94 22.39
C ARG A 359 17.38 4.36 22.91
N THR A 360 16.62 5.32 22.41
CA THR A 360 16.75 6.71 22.87
C THR A 360 16.32 6.84 24.32
N LEU A 361 15.22 6.20 24.73
CA LEU A 361 14.78 6.14 26.12
C LEU A 361 15.85 5.51 27.02
N ALA A 362 16.39 4.37 26.62
CA ALA A 362 17.45 3.69 27.37
C ALA A 362 18.66 4.61 27.54
N ARG A 363 19.14 5.22 26.45
CA ARG A 363 20.31 6.10 26.47
C ARG A 363 20.09 7.37 27.30
N GLU A 364 18.94 8.02 27.19
CA GLU A 364 18.70 9.33 27.84
C GLU A 364 18.31 9.19 29.33
N LEU A 365 17.68 8.08 29.72
CA LEU A 365 17.06 7.90 31.04
C LEU A 365 17.77 6.90 31.97
N SER A 366 18.72 6.10 31.45
CA SER A 366 19.54 5.20 32.26
C SER A 366 20.45 5.96 33.22
N GLU A 367 21.10 5.25 34.13
CA GLU A 367 22.25 5.83 34.84
C GLU A 367 23.33 6.24 33.82
N PRO A 368 24.08 7.33 34.11
CA PRO A 368 25.19 7.73 33.26
C PRO A 368 26.23 6.61 33.14
N ASP A 369 26.53 6.23 31.90
CA ASP A 369 27.56 5.26 31.56
C ASP A 369 28.89 5.99 31.27
N PRO A 370 29.97 5.68 32.01
CA PRO A 370 31.30 6.23 31.72
C PRO A 370 31.80 5.95 30.29
N ASP A 371 31.34 4.86 29.67
CA ASP A 371 31.75 4.42 28.33
C ASP A 371 30.88 5.01 27.19
N ASP A 372 29.74 5.65 27.50
CA ASP A 372 28.91 6.42 26.54
C ASP A 372 28.70 7.86 27.04
N PRO A 373 29.63 8.80 26.72
CA PRO A 373 29.49 10.21 27.06
C PRO A 373 28.18 10.81 26.52
N GLY A 374 27.32 11.26 27.44
CA GLY A 374 26.00 11.80 27.12
C GLY A 374 24.84 10.82 27.33
N SER A 375 25.12 9.58 27.74
CA SER A 375 24.10 8.72 28.34
C SER A 375 23.65 9.25 29.71
N GLY A 376 22.41 8.96 30.09
CA GLY A 376 21.82 9.34 31.37
C GLY A 376 21.68 10.84 31.62
N MET A 377 21.83 11.70 30.59
CA MET A 377 21.71 13.16 30.73
C MET A 377 20.38 13.61 31.33
N HIS A 378 19.34 12.79 31.20
CA HIS A 378 17.98 13.06 31.64
C HIS A 378 17.48 12.06 32.68
N ALA A 379 18.40 11.31 33.32
CA ALA A 379 18.09 10.37 34.39
C ALA A 379 17.35 10.98 35.58
N ASN A 380 17.46 12.30 35.81
CA ASN A 380 16.81 13.02 36.92
C ASN A 380 15.60 13.87 36.50
N ALA A 381 15.10 13.70 35.26
CA ALA A 381 13.92 14.40 34.78
C ALA A 381 12.71 14.15 35.69
N CYS A 382 11.92 15.20 35.97
CA CYS A 382 10.73 15.08 36.84
C CYS A 382 9.54 14.45 36.13
N ALA A 383 9.53 14.43 34.80
CA ALA A 383 8.56 13.72 33.99
C ALA A 383 9.15 13.33 32.62
N VAL A 384 8.63 12.24 32.06
CA VAL A 384 8.90 11.76 30.70
C VAL A 384 7.64 11.90 29.87
N VAL A 385 7.70 12.68 28.79
CA VAL A 385 6.55 12.94 27.92
C VAL A 385 6.72 12.19 26.60
N PHE A 386 5.74 11.39 26.23
CA PHE A 386 5.59 10.83 24.88
C PHE A 386 4.62 11.71 24.10
N SER A 387 5.09 12.37 23.04
CA SER A 387 4.24 13.23 22.21
C SER A 387 3.95 12.59 20.85
N PHE A 388 2.68 12.30 20.59
CA PHE A 388 2.16 11.75 19.34
C PHE A 388 1.45 12.80 18.48
N ARG A 389 1.63 14.09 18.79
CA ARG A 389 0.97 15.20 18.08
C ARG A 389 1.18 15.18 16.57
N ASP A 390 2.40 14.91 16.13
CA ASP A 390 2.77 14.86 14.71
C ASP A 390 2.83 13.42 14.18
N THR A 391 2.35 12.45 14.97
CA THR A 391 2.28 11.04 14.57
C THR A 391 1.04 10.81 13.73
N TYR A 392 1.23 10.39 12.49
CA TYR A 392 0.14 10.08 11.58
C TYR A 392 -0.45 8.69 11.83
N SER A 393 0.40 7.68 12.07
CA SER A 393 -0.07 6.32 12.36
C SER A 393 0.94 5.49 13.14
N LEU A 394 0.46 4.59 13.99
CA LEU A 394 1.23 3.53 14.63
C LEU A 394 0.70 2.18 14.15
N ASN A 395 1.57 1.27 13.69
CA ASN A 395 1.14 -0.11 13.48
C ASN A 395 1.10 -0.88 14.82
N ALA A 396 0.47 -2.07 14.82
CA ALA A 396 0.31 -2.88 16.03
C ALA A 396 1.64 -3.18 16.75
N ILE A 397 2.73 -3.36 15.99
CA ILE A 397 4.07 -3.60 16.55
C ILE A 397 4.61 -2.35 17.25
N ALA A 398 4.54 -1.18 16.61
CA ALA A 398 4.96 0.07 17.22
C ALA A 398 4.14 0.38 18.48
N GLN A 399 2.81 0.22 18.42
CA GLN A 399 1.94 0.39 19.60
C GLN A 399 2.33 -0.56 20.74
N ARG A 400 2.66 -1.82 20.44
CA ARG A 400 3.09 -2.80 21.46
C ARG A 400 4.41 -2.40 22.11
N ILE A 401 5.42 -2.03 21.32
CA ILE A 401 6.74 -1.62 21.83
C ILE A 401 6.63 -0.34 22.66
N ILE A 402 5.87 0.66 22.17
CA ILE A 402 5.67 1.93 22.87
C ILE A 402 4.94 1.71 24.19
N ARG A 403 3.86 0.90 24.21
CA ARG A 403 3.14 0.55 25.45
C ARG A 403 4.04 -0.17 26.45
N GLU A 404 4.90 -1.07 25.98
CA GLU A 404 5.87 -1.75 26.84
C GLU A 404 6.91 -0.77 27.41
N ASN A 405 7.43 0.16 26.60
CA ASN A 405 8.35 1.20 27.10
C ASN A 405 7.69 2.05 28.21
N ILE A 406 6.43 2.47 28.00
CA ILE A 406 5.66 3.24 28.98
C ILE A 406 5.47 2.43 30.27
N ARG A 407 5.05 1.16 30.16
CA ARG A 407 4.87 0.27 31.33
C ARG A 407 6.16 0.14 32.14
N ARG A 408 7.31 -0.05 31.49
CA ARG A 408 8.61 -0.17 32.17
C ARG A 408 9.00 1.11 32.91
N LEU A 409 8.84 2.26 32.27
CA LEU A 409 9.15 3.54 32.92
C LEU A 409 8.29 3.78 34.16
N ILE A 410 7.01 3.40 34.13
CA ILE A 410 6.13 3.49 35.31
C ILE A 410 6.61 2.53 36.41
N LEU A 411 6.98 1.29 36.06
CA LEU A 411 7.55 0.33 37.03
C LEU A 411 8.86 0.83 37.65
N ASP A 412 9.63 1.63 36.92
CA ASP A 412 10.84 2.31 37.42
C ASP A 412 10.51 3.58 38.25
N GLY A 413 9.23 3.84 38.56
CA GLY A 413 8.76 4.98 39.35
C GLY A 413 8.84 6.32 38.60
N ARG A 414 8.92 6.31 37.26
CA ARG A 414 8.93 7.55 36.46
C ARG A 414 7.52 8.10 36.29
N ASN A 415 7.38 9.41 36.43
CA ASN A 415 6.17 10.12 36.04
C ASN A 415 6.07 10.21 34.51
N VAL A 416 5.20 9.39 33.92
CA VAL A 416 5.03 9.30 32.46
C VAL A 416 3.75 10.00 32.01
N VAL A 417 3.88 10.88 31.01
CA VAL A 417 2.77 11.61 30.40
C VAL A 417 2.72 11.31 28.90
N VAL A 418 1.52 11.08 28.38
CA VAL A 418 1.27 10.77 26.97
C VAL A 418 0.40 11.87 26.37
N VAL A 419 0.91 12.57 25.36
CA VAL A 419 0.15 13.55 24.58
C VAL A 419 -0.30 12.87 23.29
N ASP A 420 -1.58 12.49 23.21
CA ASP A 420 -2.15 11.76 22.07
C ASP A 420 -3.50 12.36 21.65
N PRO A 421 -3.50 13.52 20.96
CA PRO A 421 -4.74 14.21 20.56
C PRO A 421 -5.62 13.38 19.61
N SER A 422 -4.99 12.53 18.80
CA SER A 422 -5.63 11.69 17.78
C SER A 422 -5.98 10.28 18.25
N GLY A 423 -5.54 9.88 19.46
CA GLY A 423 -5.77 8.54 20.00
C GLY A 423 -5.03 7.42 19.24
N VAL A 424 -3.90 7.72 18.58
CA VAL A 424 -3.17 6.75 17.75
C VAL A 424 -2.53 5.62 18.56
N LEU A 425 -2.23 5.84 19.84
CA LEU A 425 -1.67 4.83 20.72
C LEU A 425 -2.72 3.82 21.21
N GLN A 426 -4.00 4.20 21.18
CA GLN A 426 -5.13 3.38 21.67
C GLN A 426 -4.86 2.85 23.09
N MET A 427 -4.43 3.74 23.96
CA MET A 427 -4.09 3.39 25.33
C MET A 427 -5.37 3.28 26.17
N THR A 428 -5.62 2.11 26.74
CA THR A 428 -6.77 1.88 27.64
C THR A 428 -6.34 2.19 29.07
N ILE A 429 -7.02 3.16 29.69
CA ILE A 429 -6.89 3.51 31.10
C ILE A 429 -8.00 2.76 31.83
N ASP A 430 -7.63 1.87 32.75
CA ASP A 430 -8.59 1.19 33.62
C ASP A 430 -8.68 1.95 34.95
N PRO A 431 -9.78 2.67 35.23
CA PRO A 431 -9.92 3.46 36.45
C PRO A 431 -10.05 2.61 37.72
N GLU A 432 -10.31 1.30 37.60
CA GLU A 432 -10.41 0.37 38.74
C GLU A 432 -9.09 -0.39 39.01
N SER A 433 -8.11 -0.26 38.11
CA SER A 433 -6.81 -0.90 38.28
C SER A 433 -6.01 -0.27 39.43
N LYS A 434 -5.36 -1.13 40.20
CA LYS A 434 -4.41 -0.74 41.26
C LYS A 434 -2.99 -0.50 40.75
N GLU A 435 -2.71 -0.79 39.47
CA GLU A 435 -1.42 -0.49 38.85
C GLU A 435 -1.34 1.00 38.53
N GLU A 436 -0.18 1.64 38.75
CA GLU A 436 0.08 3.00 38.29
C GLU A 436 -0.07 3.07 36.75
N GLN A 437 -0.73 4.12 36.27
CA GLN A 437 -1.01 4.34 34.85
C GLN A 437 -0.45 5.69 34.42
N PRO A 438 -0.04 5.85 33.15
CA PRO A 438 0.46 7.13 32.68
C PRO A 438 -0.69 8.12 32.55
N HIS A 439 -0.38 9.40 32.67
CA HIS A 439 -1.37 10.45 32.41
C HIS A 439 -1.53 10.66 30.89
N VAL A 440 -2.72 10.43 30.34
CA VAL A 440 -3.00 10.67 28.91
C VAL A 440 -3.73 12.01 28.76
N SER A 441 -3.16 12.88 27.93
CA SER A 441 -3.66 14.21 27.65
C SER A 441 -3.90 14.40 26.16
N LYS A 442 -4.87 15.28 25.83
CA LYS A 442 -5.17 15.68 24.45
C LYS A 442 -4.35 16.90 24.00
N SER A 443 -3.56 17.52 24.87
CA SER A 443 -2.78 18.72 24.51
C SER A 443 -1.49 18.85 25.32
N GLU A 444 -0.49 19.52 24.74
CA GLU A 444 0.74 19.85 25.48
C GLU A 444 0.48 20.74 26.69
N THR A 445 -0.58 21.58 26.65
CA THR A 445 -0.96 22.45 27.77
C THR A 445 -1.46 21.65 28.97
N GLU A 446 -2.39 20.73 28.76
CA GLU A 446 -2.93 19.88 29.83
C GLU A 446 -1.84 18.96 30.41
N ALA A 447 -1.01 18.35 29.55
CA ALA A 447 0.17 17.61 30.00
C ALA A 447 1.12 18.47 30.85
N ARG A 448 1.35 19.72 30.46
CA ARG A 448 2.19 20.65 31.22
C ARG A 448 1.58 21.01 32.57
N GLU A 449 0.28 21.32 32.61
CA GLU A 449 -0.43 21.64 33.86
C GLU A 449 -0.46 20.46 34.83
N PHE A 450 -0.56 19.23 34.33
CA PHE A 450 -0.42 18.02 35.15
C PHE A 450 0.97 17.90 35.77
N ILE A 451 2.03 18.21 35.02
CA ILE A 451 3.41 18.11 35.51
C ILE A 451 3.79 19.25 36.46
N GLY A 452 3.36 20.48 36.16
CA GLY A 452 3.89 21.71 36.76
C GLY A 452 2.89 22.57 37.54
N GLY A 453 1.62 22.15 37.62
CA GLY A 453 0.54 22.93 38.25
C GLY A 453 -0.15 23.90 37.30
N LEU A 454 -1.31 24.43 37.72
CA LEU A 454 -2.15 25.30 36.90
C LEU A 454 -1.44 26.58 36.44
N GLY A 455 -1.44 26.83 35.13
CA GLY A 455 -0.84 28.03 34.53
C GLY A 455 0.69 28.04 34.52
N CYS A 456 1.34 26.90 34.74
CA CYS A 456 2.79 26.78 34.55
C CYS A 456 3.19 26.95 33.07
N GLN A 457 4.43 27.35 32.85
CA GLN A 457 5.05 27.54 31.54
C GLN A 457 6.20 26.55 31.34
N ALA A 458 6.60 26.34 30.09
CA ALA A 458 7.73 25.48 29.73
C ALA A 458 8.71 26.32 28.91
N VAL A 459 9.97 26.38 29.36
CA VAL A 459 11.07 26.99 28.62
C VAL A 459 11.85 25.87 27.96
N PHE A 460 11.83 25.82 26.64
CA PHE A 460 12.59 24.84 25.88
C PHE A 460 14.05 25.26 25.85
N LYS A 461 14.95 24.29 26.03
CA LYS A 461 16.35 24.51 25.72
C LYS A 461 16.47 24.43 24.20
N ASP A 462 16.65 25.56 23.53
CA ASP A 462 17.03 25.55 22.12
C ASP A 462 18.39 24.87 22.02
N ASP A 463 18.47 23.81 21.21
CA ASP A 463 19.74 23.39 20.64
C ASP A 463 20.14 24.50 19.65
N SER A 464 20.76 25.55 20.18
CA SER A 464 21.35 26.63 19.39
C SER A 464 22.35 26.00 18.43
N TRP A 465 22.03 26.08 17.14
CA TRP A 465 23.01 25.95 16.06
C TRP A 465 23.94 27.15 16.03
#